data_AF-A0A8H7GSW9-F1
#
_entry.id   AF-A0A8H7GSW9-F1
#
_cell.length_a   1.000
_cell.length_b   1.000
_cell.length_c   1.000
_cell.angle_alpha   90.00
_cell.angle_beta   90.00
_cell.angle_gamma   90.00
#
_symmetry.space_group_name_H-M   'P 1'
#
loop_
_entity.id
_entity.type
_entity.pdbx_description
1 polymer ?
#
loop_
_entity_poly.entity_id
_entity_poly.type
_entity_poly.pdbx_seq_one_letter_code
_entity_poly.pdbx_strand_id
1 'polypeptide(L)'
;MDADSHKTEVLIRAEAALREPVSYSTEAACHEVLQFAKAQKCEDTALIWKVKNRVIPLSPAEIIRWEAAIEREFSGESAISEKRLMYETIATQYPTVEYISKSLDFGEITTRKLQNAYVKCKDDFMNGQVIFDRLVSSLVSEEDWLAAHMLYEARLQIPHMQLNETYSEFSKFVSEHFQNEYTQIMRQASKLLRLTERSQRYYEMLEQKIASDPDLPQPWEDYITQVHKYADKRQPNYSVLSVFYRSLFAGSRCKIGEQLWRDLWLMAIDLVRESPNIPRSESVNLSRLFAHSYPDDVRAYAERASIATSFAEVREVNFRFIGSKHFFRMDHETVMVIKLLIMRMYHLHASNQASLDTFLDELRFTGYERCTNMEVAQFCLRILESFDTPAATHDIMNILQRLVSDMPLRADALTTAIDA
;
A
#
# COMPACT_ATOMS: atom_id res chain seq x y z
N MET A 1 -10.70 -22.93 -34.77
CA MET A 1 -10.62 -21.49 -34.48
C MET A 1 -9.16 -21.12 -34.40
N ASP A 2 -8.78 -20.01 -35.00
CA ASP A 2 -7.38 -19.61 -35.24
C ASP A 2 -6.72 -19.07 -33.95
N ALA A 3 -5.42 -19.28 -33.78
CA ALA A 3 -4.68 -18.83 -32.59
C ALA A 3 -4.74 -17.30 -32.42
N ASP A 4 -4.78 -16.57 -33.54
CA ASP A 4 -4.92 -15.12 -33.57
C ASP A 4 -6.31 -14.64 -33.12
N SER A 5 -7.35 -15.46 -33.32
CA SER A 5 -8.71 -15.17 -32.84
C SER A 5 -8.78 -15.24 -31.31
N HIS A 6 -8.11 -16.21 -30.70
CA HIS A 6 -8.07 -16.36 -29.24
C HIS A 6 -7.27 -15.23 -28.57
N LYS A 7 -6.12 -14.85 -29.14
CA LYS A 7 -5.34 -13.72 -28.65
C LYS A 7 -6.13 -12.41 -28.72
N THR A 8 -6.82 -12.16 -29.83
CA THR A 8 -7.64 -10.95 -30.01
C THR A 8 -8.76 -10.88 -28.96
N GLU A 9 -9.45 -12.00 -28.70
CA GLU A 9 -10.51 -12.05 -27.69
C GLU A 9 -9.98 -11.80 -26.27
N VAL A 10 -8.82 -12.37 -25.92
CA VAL A 10 -8.14 -12.11 -24.64
C VAL A 10 -7.88 -10.62 -24.45
N LEU A 11 -7.36 -9.94 -25.48
CA LEU A 11 -7.03 -8.52 -25.41
C LEU A 11 -8.28 -7.63 -25.29
N ILE A 12 -9.35 -7.94 -26.02
CA ILE A 12 -10.62 -7.20 -25.90
C ILE A 12 -11.18 -7.29 -24.48
N ARG A 13 -11.17 -8.48 -23.87
CA ARG A 13 -11.64 -8.66 -22.49
C ARG A 13 -10.74 -7.93 -21.49
N ALA A 14 -9.43 -7.95 -21.71
CA ALA A 14 -8.46 -7.23 -20.88
C ALA A 14 -8.66 -5.70 -20.95
N GLU A 15 -8.87 -5.14 -22.14
CA GLU A 15 -9.20 -3.71 -22.28
C GLU A 15 -10.49 -3.35 -21.54
N ALA A 16 -11.53 -4.18 -21.67
CA ALA A 16 -12.80 -3.96 -20.97
C ALA A 16 -12.61 -3.94 -19.45
N ALA A 17 -11.87 -4.91 -18.90
CA ALA A 17 -11.56 -4.97 -17.47
C ALA A 17 -10.72 -3.77 -16.97
N LEU A 18 -9.94 -3.14 -17.86
CA LEU A 18 -9.10 -1.99 -17.53
C LEU A 18 -9.83 -0.63 -17.63
N ARG A 19 -10.97 -0.54 -18.33
CA ARG A 19 -11.68 0.73 -18.53
C ARG A 19 -12.36 1.26 -17.28
N GLU A 20 -12.83 0.37 -16.43
CA GLU A 20 -13.54 0.76 -15.21
C GLU A 20 -12.57 1.06 -14.05
N PRO A 21 -12.93 2.00 -13.15
CA PRO A 21 -12.21 2.22 -11.90
C PRO A 21 -12.13 0.93 -11.09
N VAL A 22 -11.03 0.76 -10.34
CA VAL A 22 -10.85 -0.45 -9.52
C VAL A 22 -12.00 -0.57 -8.52
N SER A 23 -12.77 -1.64 -8.70
CA SER A 23 -13.85 -2.13 -7.86
C SER A 23 -13.78 -3.66 -7.81
N TYR A 24 -14.50 -4.30 -6.89
CA TYR A 24 -14.56 -5.75 -6.86
C TYR A 24 -15.05 -6.37 -8.17
N SER A 25 -16.06 -5.80 -8.85
CA SER A 25 -16.54 -6.33 -10.15
C SER A 25 -15.43 -6.29 -11.19
N THR A 26 -14.62 -5.23 -11.19
CA THR A 26 -13.46 -5.13 -12.10
C THR A 26 -12.32 -6.07 -11.69
N GLU A 27 -12.12 -6.35 -10.41
CA GLU A 27 -11.10 -7.32 -9.97
C GLU A 27 -11.50 -8.77 -10.28
N ALA A 28 -12.76 -9.13 -10.08
CA ALA A 28 -13.31 -10.42 -10.51
C ALA A 28 -13.16 -10.58 -12.03
N ALA A 29 -13.52 -9.55 -12.80
CA ALA A 29 -13.28 -9.52 -14.24
C ALA A 29 -11.79 -9.65 -14.59
N CYS A 30 -10.89 -9.00 -13.84
CA CYS A 30 -9.45 -9.18 -14.01
C CYS A 30 -9.03 -10.64 -13.76
N HIS A 31 -9.49 -11.28 -12.69
CA HIS A 31 -9.20 -12.68 -12.42
C HIS A 31 -9.73 -13.63 -13.51
N GLU A 32 -10.94 -13.39 -14.03
CA GLU A 32 -11.50 -14.13 -15.17
C GLU A 32 -10.65 -13.96 -16.43
N VAL A 33 -10.22 -12.73 -16.72
CA VAL A 33 -9.31 -12.43 -17.84
C VAL A 33 -7.99 -13.20 -17.68
N LEU A 34 -7.41 -13.23 -16.47
CA LEU A 34 -6.16 -13.96 -16.22
C LEU A 34 -6.33 -15.47 -16.39
N GLN A 35 -7.42 -16.06 -15.90
CA GLN A 35 -7.73 -17.47 -16.09
C GLN A 35 -7.91 -17.81 -17.58
N PHE A 36 -8.63 -16.95 -18.32
CA PHE A 36 -8.83 -17.11 -19.75
C PHE A 36 -7.52 -16.97 -20.52
N ALA A 37 -6.70 -15.96 -20.22
CA ALA A 37 -5.38 -15.77 -20.83
C ALA A 37 -4.46 -16.98 -20.61
N LYS A 38 -4.48 -17.58 -19.41
CA LYS A 38 -3.76 -18.82 -19.09
C LYS A 38 -4.25 -20.00 -19.91
N ALA A 39 -5.56 -20.19 -20.01
CA ALA A 39 -6.15 -21.26 -20.84
C ALA A 39 -5.75 -21.12 -22.32
N GLN A 40 -5.63 -19.89 -22.81
CA GLN A 40 -5.23 -19.57 -24.19
C GLN A 40 -3.72 -19.38 -24.37
N LYS A 41 -2.88 -19.61 -23.34
CA LYS A 41 -1.42 -19.40 -23.37
C LYS A 41 -0.98 -18.01 -23.83
N CYS A 42 -1.74 -16.98 -23.48
CA CYS A 42 -1.53 -15.56 -23.85
C CYS A 42 -1.14 -14.68 -22.64
N GLU A 43 -0.52 -15.27 -21.61
CA GLU A 43 -0.22 -14.59 -20.35
C GLU A 43 0.88 -13.51 -20.46
N ASP A 44 1.74 -13.61 -21.48
CA ASP A 44 2.96 -12.80 -21.60
C ASP A 44 2.81 -11.59 -22.55
N THR A 45 1.65 -10.94 -22.51
CA THR A 45 1.39 -9.69 -23.24
C THR A 45 1.41 -8.50 -22.29
N ALA A 46 1.79 -7.32 -22.77
CA ALA A 46 1.91 -6.13 -21.92
C ALA A 46 0.56 -5.77 -21.26
N LEU A 47 -0.54 -5.97 -21.98
CA LEU A 47 -1.88 -5.71 -21.47
C LEU A 47 -2.29 -6.69 -20.37
N ILE A 48 -1.93 -7.97 -20.48
CA ILE A 48 -2.24 -8.97 -19.45
C ILE A 48 -1.40 -8.75 -18.19
N TRP A 49 -0.14 -8.34 -18.33
CA TRP A 49 0.65 -7.91 -17.17
C TRP A 49 0.03 -6.71 -16.45
N LYS A 50 -0.52 -5.74 -17.20
CA LYS A 50 -1.25 -4.59 -16.65
C LYS A 50 -2.52 -5.01 -15.89
N VAL A 51 -3.27 -5.98 -16.42
CA VAL A 51 -4.42 -6.60 -15.72
C VAL A 51 -3.95 -7.28 -14.44
N LYS A 52 -2.88 -8.10 -14.53
CA LYS A 52 -2.34 -8.82 -13.38
C LYS A 52 -1.92 -7.89 -12.26
N ASN A 53 -1.22 -6.81 -12.57
CA ASN A 53 -0.76 -5.81 -11.61
C ASN A 53 -1.90 -5.09 -10.84
N ARG A 54 -3.15 -5.12 -11.34
CA ARG A 54 -4.30 -4.56 -10.61
C ARG A 54 -4.71 -5.41 -9.41
N VAL A 55 -4.59 -6.73 -9.53
CA VAL A 55 -5.19 -7.70 -8.59
C VAL A 55 -4.16 -8.55 -7.86
N ILE A 56 -2.96 -8.70 -8.43
CA ILE A 56 -1.90 -9.56 -7.91
C ILE A 56 -0.61 -8.74 -7.84
N PRO A 57 0.08 -8.73 -6.68
CA PRO A 57 1.40 -8.11 -6.57
C PRO A 57 2.40 -8.79 -7.51
N LEU A 58 3.18 -7.99 -8.24
CA LEU A 58 4.21 -8.50 -9.13
C LEU A 58 5.57 -8.58 -8.41
N SER A 59 6.26 -9.71 -8.58
CA SER A 59 7.67 -9.84 -8.20
C SER A 59 8.59 -9.04 -9.14
N PRO A 60 9.84 -8.73 -8.75
CA PRO A 60 10.82 -8.09 -9.64
C PRO A 60 11.03 -8.83 -10.95
N ALA A 61 11.08 -10.16 -10.92
CA ALA A 61 11.20 -10.98 -12.12
C ALA A 61 9.97 -10.88 -13.04
N GLU A 62 8.78 -10.66 -12.49
CA GLU A 62 7.57 -10.40 -13.26
C GLU A 62 7.53 -9.00 -13.83
N ILE A 63 8.02 -8.00 -13.09
CA ILE A 63 8.16 -6.62 -13.60
C ILE A 63 9.12 -6.59 -14.79
N ILE A 64 10.25 -7.31 -14.72
CA ILE A 64 11.20 -7.43 -15.84
C ILE A 64 10.53 -8.12 -17.05
N ARG A 65 9.71 -9.15 -16.82
CA ARG A 65 8.96 -9.81 -17.91
C ARG A 65 7.90 -8.89 -18.51
N TRP A 66 7.24 -8.06 -17.70
CA TRP A 66 6.32 -7.05 -18.20
C TRP A 66 7.05 -6.04 -19.09
N GLU A 67 8.22 -5.54 -18.66
CA GLU A 67 9.03 -4.65 -19.48
C GLU A 67 9.43 -5.30 -20.82
N ALA A 68 9.91 -6.54 -20.78
CA ALA A 68 10.26 -7.29 -22.00
C ALA A 68 9.05 -7.52 -22.93
N ALA A 69 7.86 -7.72 -22.36
CA ALA A 69 6.63 -7.82 -23.14
C ALA A 69 6.29 -6.49 -23.84
N ILE A 70 6.49 -5.34 -23.17
CA ILE A 70 6.33 -4.01 -23.77
C ILE A 70 7.30 -3.82 -24.93
N GLU A 71 8.59 -4.16 -24.76
CA GLU A 71 9.61 -4.03 -25.80
C GLU A 71 9.35 -4.89 -27.03
N ARG A 72 8.69 -6.04 -26.84
CA ARG A 72 8.31 -6.95 -27.93
C ARG A 72 7.07 -6.46 -28.69
N GLU A 73 6.15 -5.78 -28.02
CA GLU A 73 4.84 -5.39 -28.59
C GLU A 73 4.81 -3.95 -29.12
N PHE A 74 5.65 -3.07 -28.57
CA PHE A 74 5.68 -1.65 -28.91
C PHE A 74 7.08 -1.22 -29.35
N SER A 75 7.17 -0.12 -30.10
CA SER A 75 8.45 0.49 -30.49
C SER A 75 8.39 2.02 -30.43
N GLY A 76 9.56 2.66 -30.37
CA GLY A 76 9.70 4.11 -30.32
C GLY A 76 8.93 4.75 -29.16
N GLU A 77 8.22 5.84 -29.46
CA GLU A 77 7.46 6.62 -28.47
C GLU A 77 6.37 5.82 -27.75
N SER A 78 5.76 4.84 -28.43
CA SER A 78 4.74 3.99 -27.83
C SER A 78 5.32 3.10 -26.75
N ALA A 79 6.53 2.55 -26.96
CA ALA A 79 7.21 1.74 -25.95
C ALA A 79 7.61 2.59 -24.74
N ILE A 80 8.12 3.80 -24.97
CA ILE A 80 8.45 4.76 -23.90
C ILE A 80 7.19 5.09 -23.08
N SER A 81 6.07 5.38 -23.75
CA SER A 81 4.80 5.70 -23.11
C SER A 81 4.26 4.56 -22.24
N GLU A 82 4.34 3.31 -22.71
CA GLU A 82 3.92 2.15 -21.92
C GLU A 82 4.86 1.87 -20.75
N LYS A 83 6.17 1.98 -20.94
CA LYS A 83 7.16 1.85 -19.84
C LYS A 83 6.98 2.92 -18.77
N ARG A 84 6.71 4.17 -19.18
CA ARG A 84 6.37 5.27 -18.27
C ARG A 84 5.16 4.90 -17.41
N LEU A 85 4.05 4.50 -18.03
CA LEU A 85 2.84 4.15 -17.30
C LEU A 85 3.05 2.95 -16.36
N MET A 86 3.80 1.95 -16.82
CA MET A 86 4.19 0.79 -16.02
C MET A 86 4.95 1.22 -14.76
N TYR A 87 6.05 1.95 -14.92
CA TYR A 87 6.90 2.36 -13.81
C TYR A 87 6.22 3.39 -12.89
N GLU A 88 5.40 4.31 -13.40
CA GLU A 88 4.57 5.19 -12.57
C GLU A 88 3.58 4.40 -11.70
N THR A 89 2.98 3.34 -12.27
CA THR A 89 2.06 2.46 -11.53
C THR A 89 2.81 1.70 -10.43
N ILE A 90 3.96 1.11 -10.76
CA ILE A 90 4.76 0.35 -9.79
C ILE A 90 5.30 1.28 -8.70
N ALA A 91 5.83 2.46 -9.04
CA ALA A 91 6.33 3.43 -8.08
C ALA A 91 5.23 3.99 -7.16
N THR A 92 3.97 3.96 -7.59
CA THR A 92 2.82 4.30 -6.73
C THR A 92 2.52 3.19 -5.72
N GLN A 93 2.69 1.93 -6.11
CA GLN A 93 2.49 0.78 -5.23
C GLN A 93 3.68 0.63 -4.25
N TYR A 94 4.89 0.63 -4.78
CA TYR A 94 6.14 0.41 -4.07
C TYR A 94 7.10 1.59 -4.35
N PRO A 95 7.03 2.68 -3.57
CA PRO A 95 7.83 3.89 -3.79
C PRO A 95 9.29 3.71 -3.36
N THR A 96 9.99 2.72 -3.93
CA THR A 96 11.43 2.57 -3.78
C THR A 96 12.17 3.56 -4.69
N VAL A 97 13.41 3.90 -4.33
CA VAL A 97 14.25 4.77 -5.16
C VAL A 97 14.42 4.20 -6.57
N GLU A 98 14.56 2.88 -6.70
CA GLU A 98 14.72 2.23 -8.00
C GLU A 98 13.51 2.48 -8.92
N TYR A 99 12.30 2.17 -8.47
CA TYR A 99 11.11 2.31 -9.31
C TYR A 99 10.74 3.77 -9.55
N ILE A 100 10.95 4.64 -8.56
CA ILE A 100 10.76 6.09 -8.74
C ILE A 100 11.75 6.62 -9.78
N SER A 101 13.03 6.23 -9.71
CA SER A 101 14.04 6.67 -10.70
C SER A 101 13.67 6.23 -12.11
N LYS A 102 13.28 4.95 -12.29
CA LYS A 102 12.83 4.45 -13.59
C LYS A 102 11.58 5.17 -14.09
N SER A 103 10.62 5.49 -13.21
CA SER A 103 9.44 6.28 -13.59
C SER A 103 9.80 7.69 -14.08
N LEU A 104 10.85 8.30 -13.51
CA LEU A 104 11.36 9.60 -13.92
C LEU A 104 12.14 9.51 -15.24
N ASP A 105 12.87 8.42 -15.49
CA ASP A 105 13.68 8.24 -16.71
C ASP A 105 12.82 8.11 -17.98
N PHE A 106 11.60 7.57 -17.87
CA PHE A 106 10.64 7.47 -18.97
C PHE A 106 9.60 8.61 -18.98
N GLY A 107 9.62 9.48 -17.97
CA GLY A 107 8.66 10.57 -17.79
C GLY A 107 9.22 11.93 -18.17
N GLU A 108 8.35 12.91 -18.39
CA GLU A 108 8.77 14.31 -18.37
C GLU A 108 9.22 14.65 -16.94
N ILE A 109 10.48 15.09 -16.80
CA ILE A 109 11.08 15.49 -15.54
C ILE A 109 10.76 16.96 -15.30
N THR A 110 10.02 17.22 -14.23
CA THR A 110 9.74 18.58 -13.74
C THR A 110 10.19 18.70 -12.30
N THR A 111 10.58 19.91 -11.88
CA THR A 111 10.97 20.19 -10.49
C THR A 111 9.90 19.72 -9.50
N ARG A 112 8.61 19.89 -9.82
CA ARG A 112 7.50 19.40 -8.98
C ARG A 112 7.48 17.88 -8.83
N LYS A 113 7.71 17.12 -9.90
CA LYS A 113 7.80 15.64 -9.81
C LYS A 113 9.01 15.21 -8.99
N LEU A 114 10.14 15.88 -9.16
CA LEU A 114 11.35 15.62 -8.37
C LEU A 114 11.16 15.95 -6.89
N GLN A 115 10.45 17.04 -6.55
CA GLN A 115 10.08 17.36 -5.16
C GLN A 115 9.19 16.26 -4.55
N ASN A 116 8.16 15.81 -5.27
CA ASN A 116 7.29 14.73 -4.82
C ASN A 116 8.06 13.41 -4.63
N ALA A 117 8.97 13.08 -5.55
CA ALA A 117 9.85 11.92 -5.45
C ALA A 117 10.77 12.04 -4.23
N TYR A 118 11.36 13.21 -4.01
CA TYR A 118 12.26 13.46 -2.88
C TYR A 118 11.54 13.29 -1.54
N VAL A 119 10.29 13.77 -1.39
CA VAL A 119 9.51 13.56 -0.17
C VAL A 119 9.37 12.08 0.20
N LYS A 120 9.21 11.20 -0.80
CA LYS A 120 9.05 9.76 -0.60
C LYS A 120 10.38 9.03 -0.37
N CYS A 121 11.47 9.52 -0.95
CA CYS A 121 12.75 8.81 -1.01
C CYS A 121 13.84 9.36 -0.10
N LYS A 122 13.69 10.59 0.43
CA LYS A 122 14.76 11.27 1.19
C LYS A 122 15.26 10.47 2.40
N ASP A 123 14.39 9.66 2.99
CA ASP A 123 14.71 8.84 4.18
C ASP A 123 15.32 7.47 3.81
N ASP A 124 15.49 7.14 2.51
CA ASP A 124 16.28 5.98 2.10
C ASP A 124 17.76 6.29 2.30
N PHE A 125 18.33 5.73 3.36
CA PHE A 125 19.71 5.96 3.76
C PHE A 125 20.74 5.63 2.67
N MET A 126 20.50 4.55 1.91
CA MET A 126 21.44 4.03 0.92
C MET A 126 21.30 4.73 -0.43
N ASN A 127 20.05 4.93 -0.87
CA ASN A 127 19.78 5.30 -2.26
C ASN A 127 19.12 6.67 -2.42
N GLY A 128 18.63 7.29 -1.34
CA GLY A 128 17.88 8.55 -1.40
C GLY A 128 18.65 9.70 -2.05
N GLN A 129 19.98 9.63 -2.07
CA GLN A 129 20.86 10.60 -2.72
C GLN A 129 20.57 10.76 -4.21
N VAL A 130 20.23 9.68 -4.91
CA VAL A 130 19.96 9.71 -6.36
C VAL A 130 18.84 10.70 -6.72
N ILE A 131 17.80 10.76 -5.89
CA ILE A 131 16.67 11.67 -6.11
C ILE A 131 17.03 13.11 -5.70
N PHE A 132 17.81 13.26 -4.62
CA PHE A 132 18.33 14.55 -4.20
C PHE A 132 19.19 15.20 -5.28
N ASP A 133 20.14 14.46 -5.87
CA ASP A 133 21.06 14.97 -6.88
C ASP A 133 20.31 15.47 -8.13
N ARG A 134 19.26 14.74 -8.53
CA ARG A 134 18.38 15.15 -9.65
C ARG A 134 17.61 16.43 -9.31
N LEU A 135 17.05 16.53 -8.12
CA LEU A 135 16.29 17.71 -7.69
C LEU A 135 17.19 18.94 -7.57
N VAL A 136 18.36 18.82 -6.94
CA VAL A 136 19.27 19.96 -6.79
C VAL A 136 19.82 20.40 -8.15
N SER A 137 20.13 19.47 -9.05
CA SER A 137 20.53 19.80 -10.42
C SER A 137 19.44 20.57 -11.18
N SER A 138 18.18 20.17 -11.01
CA SER A 138 17.02 20.87 -11.59
C SER A 138 16.94 22.30 -11.07
N LEU A 139 16.97 22.49 -9.75
CA LEU A 139 16.90 23.82 -9.11
C LEU A 139 18.09 24.71 -9.51
N VAL A 140 19.29 24.14 -9.60
CA VAL A 140 20.49 24.84 -10.06
C VAL A 140 20.37 25.25 -11.52
N SER A 141 19.83 24.39 -12.39
CA SER A 141 19.61 24.72 -13.80
C SER A 141 18.53 25.78 -14.01
N GLU A 142 17.56 25.85 -13.09
CA GLU A 142 16.51 26.88 -13.06
C GLU A 142 16.98 28.19 -12.36
N GLU A 143 18.23 28.23 -11.90
CA GLU A 143 18.82 29.32 -11.11
C GLU A 143 18.04 29.64 -9.82
N ASP A 144 17.30 28.68 -9.26
CA ASP A 144 16.61 28.82 -7.98
C ASP A 144 17.57 28.51 -6.82
N TRP A 145 18.52 29.43 -6.62
CA TRP A 145 19.59 29.30 -5.64
C TRP A 145 19.07 29.19 -4.20
N LEU A 146 17.97 29.86 -3.89
CA LEU A 146 17.40 29.84 -2.55
C LEU A 146 16.77 28.47 -2.25
N ALA A 147 16.02 27.91 -3.20
CA ALA A 147 15.46 26.57 -3.03
C ALA A 147 16.57 25.50 -2.96
N ALA A 148 17.61 25.62 -3.80
CA ALA A 148 18.76 24.71 -3.75
C ALA A 148 19.49 24.79 -2.39
N HIS A 149 19.72 26.01 -1.86
CA HIS A 149 20.29 26.22 -0.52
C HIS A 149 19.45 25.53 0.56
N MET A 150 18.14 25.78 0.59
CA MET A 150 17.23 25.17 1.56
C MET A 150 17.21 23.64 1.45
N LEU A 151 17.32 23.11 0.24
CA LEU A 151 17.34 21.67 -0.01
C LEU A 151 18.62 21.02 0.54
N TYR A 152 19.80 21.63 0.32
CA TYR A 152 21.05 21.17 0.93
C TYR A 152 20.98 21.18 2.46
N GLU A 153 20.50 22.27 3.07
CA GLU A 153 20.36 22.35 4.53
C GLU A 153 19.39 21.30 5.08
N ALA A 154 18.29 21.03 4.37
CA ALA A 154 17.34 19.98 4.73
C ALA A 154 17.97 18.58 4.59
N ARG A 155 18.77 18.35 3.54
CA ARG A 155 19.45 17.07 3.32
C ARG A 155 20.50 16.78 4.38
N LEU A 156 21.26 17.79 4.81
CA LEU A 156 22.24 17.67 5.90
C LEU A 156 21.63 17.32 7.26
N GLN A 157 20.31 17.44 7.43
CA GLN A 157 19.59 17.06 8.65
C GLN A 157 19.11 15.61 8.65
N ILE A 158 19.23 14.91 7.52
CA ILE A 158 18.72 13.55 7.34
C ILE A 158 19.93 12.61 7.24
N PRO A 159 20.00 11.52 8.04
CA PRO A 159 21.05 10.53 7.89
C PRO A 159 21.03 9.88 6.49
N HIS A 160 22.16 9.87 5.81
CA HIS A 160 22.35 9.19 4.52
C HIS A 160 23.82 8.85 4.30
N MET A 161 24.08 7.87 3.42
CA MET A 161 25.43 7.34 3.20
C MET A 161 26.43 8.41 2.71
N GLN A 162 25.97 9.36 1.88
CA GLN A 162 26.81 10.40 1.25
C GLN A 162 26.90 11.72 2.05
N LEU A 163 26.59 11.73 3.36
CA LEU A 163 26.48 12.97 4.14
C LEU A 163 27.68 13.93 4.02
N ASN A 164 28.90 13.39 4.02
CA ASN A 164 30.13 14.18 3.88
C ASN A 164 30.33 14.75 2.47
N GLU A 165 29.90 14.00 1.46
CA GLU A 165 29.94 14.43 0.06
C GLU A 165 28.94 15.57 -0.14
N THR A 166 27.70 15.42 0.35
CA THR A 166 26.69 16.48 0.32
C THR A 166 27.15 17.75 1.03
N TYR A 167 27.85 17.64 2.17
CA TYR A 167 28.42 18.81 2.84
C TYR A 167 29.50 19.50 1.99
N SER A 168 30.34 18.71 1.32
CA SER A 168 31.41 19.22 0.46
C SER A 168 30.84 19.90 -0.79
N GLU A 169 29.81 19.32 -1.40
CA GLU A 169 29.07 19.90 -2.52
C GLU A 169 28.36 21.18 -2.12
N PHE A 170 27.70 21.19 -0.96
CA PHE A 170 27.06 22.39 -0.43
C PHE A 170 28.07 23.52 -0.21
N SER A 171 29.25 23.20 0.31
CA SER A 171 30.34 24.17 0.47
C SER A 171 30.75 24.82 -0.86
N LYS A 172 30.86 24.02 -1.94
CA LYS A 172 31.18 24.54 -3.28
C LYS A 172 30.06 25.46 -3.78
N PHE A 173 28.81 24.98 -3.71
CA PHE A 173 27.63 25.74 -4.08
C PHE A 173 27.55 27.10 -3.37
N VAL A 174 27.74 27.15 -2.04
CA VAL A 174 27.72 28.39 -1.26
C VAL A 174 28.89 29.30 -1.65
N SER A 175 30.08 28.75 -1.92
CA SER A 175 31.22 29.55 -2.36
C SER A 175 31.02 30.19 -3.73
N GLU A 176 30.20 29.59 -4.59
CA GLU A 176 29.91 30.10 -5.92
C GLU A 176 28.78 31.13 -5.89
N HIS A 177 27.69 30.86 -5.16
CA HIS A 177 26.45 31.63 -5.25
C HIS A 177 26.16 32.53 -4.02
N PHE A 178 26.82 32.31 -2.87
CA PHE A 178 26.56 33.01 -1.60
C PHE A 178 27.87 33.49 -0.93
N GLN A 179 28.82 34.01 -1.71
CA GLN A 179 30.17 34.39 -1.26
C GLN A 179 30.20 35.27 0.00
N ASN A 180 29.31 36.27 0.07
CA ASN A 180 29.26 37.24 1.17
C ASN A 180 28.81 36.60 2.50
N GLU A 181 28.03 35.52 2.43
CA GLU A 181 27.42 34.84 3.58
C GLU A 181 28.11 33.50 3.88
N TYR A 182 29.11 33.11 3.08
CA TYR A 182 29.77 31.81 3.12
C TYR A 182 30.13 31.36 4.53
N THR A 183 30.82 32.22 5.29
CA THR A 183 31.28 31.87 6.64
C THR A 183 30.11 31.60 7.59
N GLN A 184 29.02 32.36 7.46
CA GLN A 184 27.83 32.19 8.30
C GLN A 184 27.08 30.91 7.95
N ILE A 185 26.82 30.69 6.66
CA ILE A 185 26.12 29.50 6.15
C ILE A 185 26.91 28.23 6.51
N MET A 186 28.22 28.19 6.25
CA MET A 186 29.03 26.99 6.52
C MET A 186 29.20 26.70 8.02
N ARG A 187 29.15 27.70 8.90
CA ARG A 187 29.07 27.48 10.36
C ARG A 187 27.78 26.77 10.75
N GLN A 188 26.66 27.16 10.17
CA GLN A 188 25.38 26.50 10.41
C GLN A 188 25.37 25.09 9.81
N ALA A 189 25.83 24.92 8.58
CA ALA A 189 25.96 23.62 7.92
C ALA A 189 26.84 22.65 8.74
N SER A 190 27.96 23.12 9.29
CA SER A 190 28.84 22.33 10.18
C SER A 190 28.11 21.85 11.43
N LYS A 191 27.20 22.66 11.99
CA LYS A 191 26.38 22.28 13.13
C LYS A 191 25.38 21.20 12.76
N LEU A 192 24.72 21.34 11.61
CA LEU A 192 23.77 20.33 11.09
C LEU A 192 24.48 19.00 10.85
N LEU A 193 25.61 19.01 10.13
CA LEU A 193 26.44 17.84 9.87
C LEU A 193 26.77 17.08 11.16
N ARG A 194 27.35 17.76 12.16
CA ARG A 194 27.74 17.13 13.43
C ARG A 194 26.56 16.56 14.24
N LEU A 195 25.37 17.12 14.08
CA LEU A 195 24.16 16.58 14.71
C LEU A 195 23.73 15.29 14.01
N THR A 196 23.72 15.30 12.68
CA THR A 196 23.32 14.16 11.85
C THR A 196 24.32 13.01 11.88
N GLU A 197 25.62 13.28 11.95
CA GLU A 197 26.66 12.25 12.11
C GLU A 197 26.44 11.36 13.35
N ARG A 198 25.83 11.91 14.40
CA ARG A 198 25.53 11.15 15.62
C ARG A 198 24.45 10.10 15.38
N SER A 199 23.42 10.43 14.61
CA SER A 199 22.36 9.49 14.24
C SER A 199 22.81 8.56 13.12
N GLN A 200 23.63 9.03 12.18
CA GLN A 200 24.16 8.24 11.05
C GLN A 200 24.82 6.93 11.49
N ARG A 201 25.61 6.93 12.56
CA ARG A 201 26.27 5.71 13.07
C ARG A 201 25.27 4.58 13.38
N TYR A 202 24.07 4.91 13.83
CA TYR A 202 23.04 3.91 14.10
C TYR A 202 22.48 3.34 12.79
N TYR A 203 22.29 4.18 11.76
CA TYR A 203 21.88 3.71 10.45
C TYR A 203 22.95 2.78 9.85
N GLU A 204 24.22 3.16 9.90
CA GLU A 204 25.32 2.30 9.41
C GLU A 204 25.35 0.93 10.09
N MET A 205 25.12 0.87 11.41
CA MET A 205 25.01 -0.41 12.13
C MET A 205 23.80 -1.25 11.69
N LEU A 206 22.66 -0.62 11.40
CA LEU A 206 21.45 -1.30 10.93
C LEU A 206 21.63 -1.79 9.48
N GLU A 207 22.24 -0.99 8.62
CA GLU A 207 22.60 -1.36 7.24
C GLU A 207 23.56 -2.56 7.22
N GLN A 208 24.54 -2.61 8.14
CA GLN A 208 25.43 -3.78 8.27
C GLN A 208 24.67 -5.06 8.64
N LYS A 209 23.69 -4.98 9.54
CA LYS A 209 22.87 -6.14 9.92
C LYS A 209 22.07 -6.69 8.74
N ILE A 210 21.37 -5.82 8.00
CA ILE A 210 20.58 -6.27 6.85
C ILE A 210 21.47 -6.74 5.69
N ALA A 211 22.68 -6.19 5.54
CA ALA A 211 23.62 -6.64 4.50
C ALA A 211 24.13 -8.07 4.77
N SER A 212 24.21 -8.48 6.04
CA SER A 212 24.67 -9.82 6.41
C SER A 212 23.63 -10.91 6.10
N ASP A 213 22.34 -10.61 6.29
CA ASP A 213 21.24 -11.53 5.97
C ASP A 213 19.97 -10.75 5.57
N PRO A 214 19.87 -10.34 4.28
CA PRO A 214 18.76 -9.51 3.81
C PRO A 214 17.46 -10.30 3.63
N ASP A 215 17.50 -11.63 3.68
CA ASP A 215 16.36 -12.52 3.41
C ASP A 215 15.57 -12.89 4.69
N LEU A 216 16.09 -12.54 5.87
CA LEU A 216 15.41 -12.68 7.15
C LEU A 216 14.60 -11.42 7.54
N PRO A 217 13.39 -11.55 8.11
CA PRO A 217 12.62 -10.39 8.58
C PRO A 217 13.25 -9.65 9.76
N GLN A 218 13.89 -10.35 10.71
CA GLN A 218 14.31 -9.80 11.99
C GLN A 218 15.25 -8.57 11.88
N PRO A 219 16.29 -8.55 11.02
CA PRO A 219 17.12 -7.36 10.85
C PRO A 219 16.34 -6.14 10.35
N TRP A 220 15.28 -6.34 9.55
CA TRP A 220 14.42 -5.27 9.05
C TRP A 220 13.42 -4.78 10.10
N GLU A 221 12.86 -5.68 10.90
CA GLU A 221 12.04 -5.34 12.07
C GLU A 221 12.80 -4.47 13.06
N ASP A 222 14.04 -4.87 13.38
CA ASP A 222 14.97 -4.08 14.19
C ASP A 222 15.14 -2.68 13.60
N TYR A 223 15.40 -2.60 12.29
CA TYR A 223 15.62 -1.33 11.61
C TYR A 223 14.38 -0.43 11.71
N ILE A 224 13.22 -0.93 11.27
CA ILE A 224 11.96 -0.18 11.25
C ILE A 224 11.58 0.31 12.65
N THR A 225 11.76 -0.55 13.67
CA THR A 225 11.50 -0.19 15.07
C THR A 225 12.41 0.94 15.53
N GLN A 226 13.71 0.89 15.22
CA GLN A 226 14.66 1.92 15.65
C GLN A 226 14.39 3.27 14.97
N VAL A 227 14.14 3.28 13.65
CA VAL A 227 13.83 4.55 12.95
C VAL A 227 12.50 5.13 13.42
N HIS A 228 11.51 4.30 13.72
CA HIS A 228 10.26 4.78 14.31
C HIS A 228 10.45 5.34 15.72
N LYS A 229 11.25 4.68 16.57
CA LYS A 229 11.48 5.08 17.96
C LYS A 229 12.09 6.48 18.05
N TYR A 230 13.02 6.82 17.16
CA TYR A 230 13.74 8.09 17.18
C TYR A 230 13.24 9.13 16.16
N ALA A 231 12.17 8.83 15.42
CA ALA A 231 11.55 9.80 14.53
C ALA A 231 10.97 11.01 15.29
N ASP A 232 11.00 12.18 14.64
CA ASP A 232 10.32 13.37 15.15
C ASP A 232 8.81 13.15 15.13
N LYS A 233 8.21 13.03 16.32
CA LYS A 233 6.78 12.81 16.54
C LYS A 233 5.89 14.01 16.17
N ARG A 234 6.44 15.04 15.52
CA ARG A 234 5.69 16.17 14.94
C ARG A 234 5.57 16.06 13.42
N GLN A 235 6.38 15.22 12.80
CA GLN A 235 6.50 15.10 11.34
C GLN A 235 6.04 13.71 10.86
N PRO A 236 5.55 13.62 9.61
CA PRO A 236 5.26 12.32 9.02
C PRO A 236 6.53 11.49 8.91
N ASN A 237 6.45 10.26 9.42
CA ASN A 237 7.58 9.35 9.47
C ASN A 237 7.63 8.44 8.24
N TYR A 238 8.14 8.97 7.12
CA TYR A 238 8.32 8.20 5.89
C TYR A 238 9.46 7.18 5.96
N SER A 239 10.35 7.27 6.95
CA SER A 239 11.45 6.32 7.12
C SER A 239 10.98 4.88 7.35
N VAL A 240 9.86 4.69 8.06
CA VAL A 240 9.22 3.36 8.25
C VAL A 240 8.84 2.77 6.90
N LEU A 241 8.14 3.54 6.06
CA LEU A 241 7.72 3.11 4.74
C LEU A 241 8.91 2.86 3.82
N SER A 242 9.92 3.74 3.85
CA SER A 242 11.13 3.62 3.04
C SER A 242 11.87 2.31 3.31
N VAL A 243 12.15 2.02 4.59
CA VAL A 243 12.84 0.78 4.99
C VAL A 243 11.97 -0.44 4.70
N PHE A 244 10.67 -0.36 4.99
CA PHE A 244 9.73 -1.45 4.72
C PHE A 244 9.66 -1.82 3.25
N TYR A 245 9.43 -0.86 2.34
CA TYR A 245 9.36 -1.17 0.91
C TYR A 245 10.69 -1.71 0.38
N ARG A 246 11.82 -1.20 0.85
CA ARG A 246 13.14 -1.73 0.49
C ARG A 246 13.32 -3.19 0.92
N SER A 247 12.81 -3.55 2.10
CA SER A 247 12.89 -4.91 2.63
C SER A 247 12.20 -5.96 1.73
N LEU A 248 11.13 -5.57 1.03
CA LEU A 248 10.36 -6.47 0.17
C LEU A 248 11.14 -6.95 -1.06
N PHE A 249 12.16 -6.18 -1.48
CA PHE A 249 12.91 -6.37 -2.72
C PHE A 249 14.42 -6.55 -2.53
N ALA A 250 14.96 -6.35 -1.33
CA ALA A 250 16.36 -6.60 -1.04
C ALA A 250 16.70 -8.10 -1.16
N GLY A 251 17.98 -8.48 -1.19
CA GLY A 251 18.40 -9.89 -1.12
C GLY A 251 18.12 -10.72 -2.39
N SER A 252 17.97 -12.04 -2.22
CA SER A 252 17.98 -13.00 -3.34
C SER A 252 16.59 -13.28 -3.95
N ARG A 253 15.52 -12.91 -3.26
CA ARG A 253 14.13 -13.24 -3.62
C ARG A 253 13.14 -12.14 -3.27
N CYS A 254 11.96 -12.17 -3.87
CA CYS A 254 10.85 -11.27 -3.54
C CYS A 254 10.08 -11.76 -2.32
N LYS A 255 9.81 -10.89 -1.35
CA LYS A 255 9.19 -11.26 -0.05
C LYS A 255 7.67 -11.11 -0.04
N ILE A 256 7.11 -10.61 -1.14
CA ILE A 256 5.70 -10.30 -1.22
C ILE A 256 4.89 -11.61 -1.19
N GLY A 257 4.01 -11.73 -0.20
CA GLY A 257 3.21 -12.93 0.06
C GLY A 257 3.97 -14.06 0.78
N GLU A 258 5.23 -13.84 1.20
CA GLU A 258 5.96 -14.83 2.00
C GLU A 258 5.47 -14.85 3.44
N GLN A 259 5.13 -16.04 3.95
CA GLN A 259 4.52 -16.18 5.27
C GLN A 259 5.37 -15.65 6.42
N LEU A 260 6.70 -15.78 6.32
CA LEU A 260 7.64 -15.28 7.33
C LEU A 260 7.65 -13.75 7.42
N TRP A 261 7.24 -13.05 6.36
CA TRP A 261 7.28 -11.58 6.27
C TRP A 261 5.97 -10.92 6.71
N ARG A 262 4.94 -11.71 6.95
CA ARG A 262 3.59 -11.27 7.25
C ARG A 262 3.50 -10.39 8.49
N ASP A 263 4.23 -10.72 9.56
CA ASP A 263 4.20 -9.93 10.80
C ASP A 263 4.93 -8.58 10.63
N LEU A 264 5.95 -8.53 9.76
CA LEU A 264 6.59 -7.27 9.41
C LEU A 264 5.64 -6.33 8.64
N TRP A 265 4.76 -6.86 7.79
CA TRP A 265 3.70 -6.05 7.16
C TRP A 265 2.77 -5.42 8.19
N LEU A 266 2.29 -6.21 9.15
CA LEU A 266 1.40 -5.72 10.22
C LEU A 266 2.09 -4.68 11.08
N MET A 267 3.35 -4.92 11.47
CA MET A 267 4.17 -3.95 12.18
C MET A 267 4.29 -2.63 11.40
N ALA A 268 4.56 -2.68 10.09
CA ALA A 268 4.65 -1.47 9.28
C ALA A 268 3.32 -0.71 9.23
N ILE A 269 2.18 -1.42 9.11
CA ILE A 269 0.84 -0.82 9.14
C ILE A 269 0.58 -0.10 10.46
N ASP A 270 0.88 -0.75 11.59
CA ASP A 270 0.65 -0.18 12.92
C ASP A 270 1.52 1.06 13.15
N LEU A 271 2.82 1.00 12.83
CA LEU A 271 3.73 2.13 12.99
C LEU A 271 3.39 3.31 12.07
N VAL A 272 2.86 3.04 10.87
CA VAL A 272 2.35 4.07 9.96
C VAL A 272 1.09 4.72 10.53
N ARG A 273 0.19 3.94 11.15
CA ARG A 273 -1.01 4.45 11.81
C ARG A 273 -0.68 5.34 13.01
N GLU A 274 0.34 4.98 13.78
CA GLU A 274 0.83 5.78 14.91
C GLU A 274 1.57 7.05 14.48
N SER A 275 2.02 7.12 13.23
CA SER A 275 2.81 8.24 12.74
C SER A 275 1.91 9.44 12.40
N PRO A 276 2.21 10.64 12.93
CA PRO A 276 1.37 11.81 12.72
C PRO A 276 1.45 12.29 11.27
N ASN A 277 0.35 12.82 10.74
CA ASN A 277 0.31 13.52 9.45
C ASN A 277 0.77 12.70 8.23
N ILE A 278 0.88 11.36 8.32
CA ILE A 278 1.02 10.53 7.12
C ILE A 278 -0.28 10.63 6.31
N PRO A 279 -0.21 10.91 4.99
CA PRO A 279 -1.40 10.95 4.15
C PRO A 279 -2.15 9.62 4.19
N ARG A 280 -3.48 9.68 4.36
CA ARG A 280 -4.35 8.49 4.34
C ARG A 280 -4.11 7.60 3.12
N SER A 281 -3.78 8.19 1.98
CA SER A 281 -3.47 7.46 0.73
C SER A 281 -2.36 6.43 0.93
N GLU A 282 -1.36 6.70 1.78
CA GLU A 282 -0.27 5.77 2.07
C GLU A 282 -0.79 4.58 2.89
N SER A 283 -1.60 4.80 3.93
CA SER A 283 -2.22 3.73 4.72
C SER A 283 -3.19 2.88 3.89
N VAL A 284 -3.96 3.52 3.00
CA VAL A 284 -4.86 2.82 2.06
C VAL A 284 -4.07 1.98 1.07
N ASN A 285 -2.98 2.52 0.51
CA ASN A 285 -2.12 1.75 -0.38
C ASN A 285 -1.48 0.56 0.34
N LEU A 286 -0.91 0.77 1.52
CA LEU A 286 -0.24 -0.27 2.30
C LEU A 286 -1.19 -1.42 2.67
N SER A 287 -2.37 -1.12 3.23
CA SER A 287 -3.38 -2.14 3.55
C SER A 287 -3.91 -2.87 2.31
N ARG A 288 -4.06 -2.18 1.17
CA ARG A 288 -4.49 -2.79 -0.10
C ARG A 288 -3.45 -3.80 -0.57
N LEU A 289 -2.18 -3.40 -0.58
CA LEU A 289 -1.08 -4.28 -0.95
C LEU A 289 -0.95 -5.46 0.01
N PHE A 290 -1.18 -5.26 1.31
CA PHE A 290 -1.21 -6.34 2.28
C PHE A 290 -2.32 -7.36 1.98
N ALA A 291 -3.55 -6.90 1.73
CA ALA A 291 -4.67 -7.77 1.36
C ALA A 291 -4.46 -8.50 0.02
N HIS A 292 -3.80 -7.86 -0.94
CA HIS A 292 -3.42 -8.51 -2.20
C HIS A 292 -2.28 -9.53 -2.02
N SER A 293 -1.38 -9.31 -1.06
CA SER A 293 -0.23 -10.20 -0.79
C SER A 293 -0.62 -11.40 0.08
N TYR A 294 -1.57 -11.21 1.01
CA TYR A 294 -2.06 -12.22 1.94
C TYR A 294 -3.60 -12.31 1.89
N PRO A 295 -4.20 -12.68 0.74
CA PRO A 295 -5.67 -12.81 0.63
C PRO A 295 -6.22 -13.91 1.56
N ASP A 296 -5.34 -14.81 2.00
CA ASP A 296 -5.61 -15.86 2.94
C ASP A 296 -5.32 -15.47 4.40
N ASP A 297 -5.19 -14.18 4.73
CA ASP A 297 -5.13 -13.69 6.11
C ASP A 297 -6.34 -12.81 6.46
N VAL A 298 -7.14 -13.24 7.44
CA VAL A 298 -8.30 -12.49 7.95
C VAL A 298 -7.92 -11.10 8.47
N ARG A 299 -6.72 -10.94 9.03
CA ARG A 299 -6.21 -9.66 9.52
C ARG A 299 -6.08 -8.65 8.40
N ALA A 300 -5.77 -9.08 7.16
CA ALA A 300 -5.69 -8.16 6.03
C ALA A 300 -7.04 -7.49 5.70
N TYR A 301 -8.14 -8.21 5.90
CA TYR A 301 -9.49 -7.65 5.77
C TYR A 301 -9.87 -6.77 6.96
N ALA A 302 -9.47 -7.14 8.17
CA ALA A 302 -9.64 -6.29 9.36
C ALA A 302 -8.96 -4.92 9.15
N GLU A 303 -7.72 -4.93 8.64
CA GLU A 303 -6.95 -3.73 8.34
C GLU A 303 -7.66 -2.86 7.31
N ARG A 304 -8.10 -3.43 6.19
CA ARG A 304 -8.85 -2.73 5.15
C ARG A 304 -10.17 -2.15 5.66
N ALA A 305 -10.92 -2.92 6.45
CA ALA A 305 -12.17 -2.47 7.06
C ALA A 305 -11.92 -1.29 8.02
N SER A 306 -10.85 -1.37 8.82
CA SER A 306 -10.52 -0.36 9.82
C SER A 306 -10.27 1.03 9.20
N ILE A 307 -9.74 1.10 7.98
CA ILE A 307 -9.40 2.38 7.34
C ILE A 307 -10.45 2.89 6.35
N ALA A 308 -11.48 2.09 6.05
CA ALA A 308 -12.51 2.46 5.08
C ALA A 308 -13.32 3.68 5.56
N THR A 309 -13.49 4.67 4.69
CA THR A 309 -14.18 5.95 4.97
C THR A 309 -15.32 6.24 4.01
N SER A 310 -15.64 5.34 3.10
CA SER A 310 -16.75 5.50 2.16
C SER A 310 -17.54 4.20 1.99
N PHE A 311 -18.81 4.32 1.59
CA PHE A 311 -19.66 3.15 1.31
C PHE A 311 -19.04 2.23 0.24
N ALA A 312 -18.39 2.81 -0.78
CA ALA A 312 -17.73 2.05 -1.84
C ALA A 312 -16.58 1.19 -1.29
N GLU A 313 -15.71 1.78 -0.45
CA GLU A 313 -14.60 1.06 0.19
C GLU A 313 -15.12 -0.04 1.13
N VAL A 314 -16.14 0.25 1.96
CA VAL A 314 -16.67 -0.75 2.90
C VAL A 314 -17.30 -1.92 2.16
N ARG A 315 -18.09 -1.65 1.12
CA ARG A 315 -18.65 -2.70 0.26
C ARG A 315 -17.56 -3.51 -0.42
N GLU A 316 -16.53 -2.85 -0.97
CA GLU A 316 -15.39 -3.54 -1.59
C GLU A 316 -14.73 -4.54 -0.62
N VAL A 317 -14.45 -4.13 0.62
CA VAL A 317 -13.87 -5.02 1.63
C VAL A 317 -14.82 -6.16 1.99
N ASN A 318 -16.10 -5.86 2.18
CA ASN A 318 -17.13 -6.86 2.48
C ASN A 318 -17.21 -7.94 1.40
N PHE A 319 -17.32 -7.55 0.12
CA PHE A 319 -17.37 -8.50 -0.98
C PHE A 319 -16.13 -9.40 -1.05
N ARG A 320 -14.92 -8.84 -0.91
CA ARG A 320 -13.71 -9.66 -0.90
C ARG A 320 -13.63 -10.58 0.30
N PHE A 321 -14.05 -10.10 1.47
CA PHE A 321 -14.02 -10.88 2.70
C PHE A 321 -14.99 -12.07 2.62
N ILE A 322 -16.22 -11.82 2.17
CA ILE A 322 -17.24 -12.85 1.91
C ILE A 322 -16.77 -13.87 0.87
N GLY A 323 -16.10 -13.42 -0.20
CA GLY A 323 -15.52 -14.29 -1.22
C GLY A 323 -14.34 -15.12 -0.73
N SER A 324 -13.75 -14.79 0.43
CA SER A 324 -12.61 -15.50 1.00
C SER A 324 -13.02 -16.81 1.68
N LYS A 325 -12.07 -17.71 1.86
CA LYS A 325 -12.28 -18.95 2.62
C LYS A 325 -12.49 -18.74 4.12
N HIS A 326 -12.26 -17.53 4.64
CA HIS A 326 -12.34 -17.22 6.08
C HIS A 326 -13.75 -16.93 6.54
N PHE A 327 -14.57 -16.31 5.70
CA PHE A 327 -15.94 -15.94 6.06
C PHE A 327 -16.73 -17.12 6.64
N PHE A 328 -16.48 -18.33 6.13
CA PHE A 328 -17.13 -19.57 6.55
C PHE A 328 -16.55 -20.21 7.82
N ARG A 329 -15.41 -19.73 8.33
CA ARG A 329 -14.81 -20.27 9.56
C ARG A 329 -15.57 -19.83 10.80
N MET A 330 -16.24 -18.68 10.73
CA MET A 330 -17.04 -18.09 11.83
C MET A 330 -16.28 -18.04 13.17
N ASP A 331 -14.95 -17.93 13.11
CA ASP A 331 -14.09 -17.79 14.27
C ASP A 331 -14.11 -16.34 14.81
N HIS A 332 -13.46 -16.13 15.95
CA HIS A 332 -13.45 -14.82 16.60
C HIS A 332 -12.90 -13.72 15.68
N GLU A 333 -11.86 -14.01 14.89
CA GLU A 333 -11.25 -13.05 13.96
C GLU A 333 -12.23 -12.67 12.84
N THR A 334 -12.96 -13.64 12.30
CA THR A 334 -14.01 -13.42 11.28
C THR A 334 -15.11 -12.49 11.82
N VAL A 335 -15.56 -12.75 13.05
CA VAL A 335 -16.57 -11.92 13.73
C VAL A 335 -16.07 -10.48 13.92
N MET A 336 -14.80 -10.29 14.29
CA MET A 336 -14.22 -8.96 14.45
C MET A 336 -14.21 -8.16 13.13
N VAL A 337 -13.87 -8.79 11.99
CA VAL A 337 -13.91 -8.12 10.69
C VAL A 337 -15.31 -7.61 10.38
N ILE A 338 -16.33 -8.44 10.58
CA ILE A 338 -17.72 -8.05 10.27
C ILE A 338 -18.21 -6.99 11.24
N LYS A 339 -17.88 -7.10 12.52
CA LYS A 339 -18.14 -6.04 13.51
C LYS A 339 -17.58 -4.71 13.02
N LEU A 340 -16.32 -4.70 12.57
CA LEU A 340 -15.67 -3.49 12.02
C LEU A 340 -16.40 -2.96 10.79
N LEU A 341 -16.79 -3.83 9.84
CA LEU A 341 -17.53 -3.42 8.65
C LEU A 341 -18.91 -2.84 8.98
N ILE A 342 -19.67 -3.47 9.88
CA ILE A 342 -20.96 -2.97 10.37
C ILE A 342 -20.78 -1.62 11.07
N MET A 343 -19.79 -1.51 11.97
CA MET A 343 -19.49 -0.25 12.64
C MET A 343 -19.14 0.85 11.64
N ARG A 344 -18.36 0.55 10.61
CA ARG A 344 -18.01 1.54 9.56
C ARG A 344 -19.22 1.93 8.72
N MET A 345 -20.03 0.98 8.27
CA MET A 345 -21.29 1.26 7.58
C MET A 345 -22.22 2.12 8.44
N TYR A 346 -22.32 1.80 9.73
CA TYR A 346 -23.10 2.58 10.68
C TYR A 346 -22.50 3.98 10.84
N HIS A 347 -21.21 4.18 11.05
CA HIS A 347 -20.68 5.55 11.13
C HIS A 347 -20.92 6.39 9.85
N LEU A 348 -21.05 5.74 8.69
CA LEU A 348 -21.40 6.40 7.43
C LEU A 348 -22.93 6.60 7.24
N HIS A 349 -23.79 5.82 7.93
CA HIS A 349 -25.24 5.77 7.70
C HIS A 349 -26.01 7.03 8.12
N ALA A 350 -25.45 7.89 8.99
CA ALA A 350 -26.06 9.17 9.37
C ALA A 350 -26.39 10.07 8.16
N SER A 351 -25.87 9.72 6.97
CA SER A 351 -26.12 10.37 5.69
C SER A 351 -26.92 9.54 4.67
N ASN A 352 -27.18 8.23 4.88
CA ASN A 352 -27.87 7.36 3.91
C ASN A 352 -28.32 5.99 4.49
N GLN A 353 -29.58 5.87 4.93
CA GLN A 353 -30.16 4.65 5.49
C GLN A 353 -30.28 3.49 4.48
N ALA A 354 -30.58 3.78 3.21
CA ALA A 354 -30.78 2.76 2.17
C ALA A 354 -29.51 1.94 1.87
N SER A 355 -28.34 2.56 1.99
CA SER A 355 -27.05 1.89 1.83
C SER A 355 -26.76 0.88 2.94
N LEU A 356 -27.28 1.12 4.14
CA LEU A 356 -27.13 0.19 5.27
C LEU A 356 -28.01 -1.05 5.06
N ASP A 357 -29.28 -0.86 4.71
CA ASP A 357 -30.18 -1.98 4.41
C ASP A 357 -29.62 -2.85 3.25
N THR A 358 -29.13 -2.22 2.17
CA THR A 358 -28.50 -2.95 1.05
C THR A 358 -27.29 -3.77 1.49
N PHE A 359 -26.43 -3.23 2.35
CA PHE A 359 -25.25 -3.92 2.85
C PHE A 359 -25.60 -5.10 3.75
N LEU A 360 -26.63 -4.94 4.59
CA LEU A 360 -27.13 -6.01 5.44
C LEU A 360 -27.76 -7.13 4.60
N ASP A 361 -28.49 -6.77 3.54
CA ASP A 361 -29.02 -7.72 2.57
C ASP A 361 -27.90 -8.45 1.81
N GLU A 362 -26.78 -7.79 1.48
CA GLU A 362 -25.60 -8.43 0.85
C GLU A 362 -24.89 -9.41 1.79
N LEU A 363 -24.69 -9.03 3.05
CA LEU A 363 -24.17 -9.93 4.09
C LEU A 363 -25.09 -11.13 4.29
N ARG A 364 -26.40 -10.86 4.34
CA ARG A 364 -27.46 -11.86 4.49
C ARG A 364 -27.44 -12.84 3.32
N PHE A 365 -27.65 -12.36 2.10
CA PHE A 365 -27.78 -13.17 0.89
C PHE A 365 -26.57 -14.09 0.70
N THR A 366 -25.37 -13.56 0.91
CA THR A 366 -24.16 -14.35 0.69
C THR A 366 -23.87 -15.36 1.82
N GLY A 367 -24.32 -15.07 3.04
CA GLY A 367 -24.39 -16.06 4.11
C GLY A 367 -25.35 -17.20 3.77
N TYR A 368 -26.51 -16.90 3.16
CA TYR A 368 -27.53 -17.91 2.82
C TYR A 368 -27.18 -18.84 1.67
N GLU A 369 -26.50 -18.36 0.63
CA GLU A 369 -26.15 -19.21 -0.51
C GLU A 369 -25.16 -20.34 -0.13
N ARG A 370 -24.50 -20.22 1.02
CA ARG A 370 -23.34 -21.07 1.38
C ARG A 370 -23.33 -21.61 2.80
N CYS A 371 -24.20 -21.14 3.69
CA CYS A 371 -24.33 -21.61 5.09
C CYS A 371 -25.77 -22.05 5.39
N THR A 372 -25.94 -22.94 6.36
CA THR A 372 -27.25 -23.30 6.90
C THR A 372 -27.83 -22.16 7.74
N ASN A 373 -29.16 -22.07 7.85
CA ASN A 373 -29.82 -21.05 8.66
C ASN A 373 -29.32 -21.03 10.12
N MET A 374 -28.98 -22.19 10.69
CA MET A 374 -28.47 -22.30 12.05
C MET A 374 -27.07 -21.69 12.21
N GLU A 375 -26.20 -21.87 11.22
CA GLU A 375 -24.86 -21.26 11.20
C GLU A 375 -24.95 -19.74 11.07
N VAL A 376 -25.85 -19.23 10.21
CA VAL A 376 -26.07 -17.78 10.08
C VAL A 376 -26.63 -17.19 11.39
N ALA A 377 -27.55 -17.88 12.08
CA ALA A 377 -28.07 -17.43 13.36
C ALA A 377 -27.01 -17.40 14.47
N GLN A 378 -26.22 -18.47 14.62
CA GLN A 378 -25.10 -18.51 15.57
C GLN A 378 -24.06 -17.43 15.28
N PHE A 379 -23.83 -17.14 14.01
CA PHE A 379 -22.92 -16.09 13.57
C PHE A 379 -23.42 -14.70 13.93
N CYS A 380 -24.70 -14.40 13.65
CA CYS A 380 -25.32 -13.14 14.05
C CYS A 380 -25.28 -12.93 15.57
N LEU A 381 -25.51 -13.99 16.35
CA LEU A 381 -25.42 -13.96 17.82
C LEU A 381 -24.00 -13.64 18.30
N ARG A 382 -22.96 -14.28 17.75
CA ARG A 382 -21.56 -13.95 18.09
C ARG A 382 -21.18 -12.51 17.74
N ILE A 383 -21.70 -11.98 16.63
CA ILE A 383 -21.52 -10.58 16.26
C ILE A 383 -22.19 -9.68 17.31
N LEU A 384 -23.42 -10.00 17.73
CA LEU A 384 -24.15 -9.26 18.76
C LEU A 384 -23.42 -9.24 20.10
N GLU A 385 -22.98 -10.42 20.57
CA GLU A 385 -22.22 -10.60 21.82
C GLU A 385 -20.92 -9.78 21.83
N SER A 386 -20.37 -9.46 20.66
CA SER A 386 -19.14 -8.68 20.57
C SER A 386 -19.31 -7.17 20.80
N PHE A 387 -20.53 -6.61 20.86
CA PHE A 387 -20.75 -5.18 21.05
C PHE A 387 -20.90 -4.79 22.55
N ASP A 388 -19.90 -4.11 23.11
CA ASP A 388 -19.83 -3.79 24.55
C ASP A 388 -20.61 -2.53 25.02
N THR A 389 -21.29 -1.77 24.14
CA THR A 389 -21.86 -0.44 24.51
C THR A 389 -23.38 -0.33 24.31
N PRO A 390 -24.18 0.11 25.32
CA PRO A 390 -25.67 0.08 25.31
C PRO A 390 -26.42 0.96 24.29
N ALA A 391 -25.81 2.04 23.78
CA ALA A 391 -26.52 3.03 22.96
C ALA A 391 -26.40 2.78 21.44
N ALA A 392 -25.21 2.38 20.97
CA ALA A 392 -25.01 1.91 19.60
C ALA A 392 -25.56 0.49 19.41
N THR A 393 -25.66 -0.30 20.49
CA THR A 393 -26.28 -1.63 20.45
C THR A 393 -27.74 -1.55 20.09
N HIS A 394 -28.56 -0.57 20.47
CA HIS A 394 -30.00 -0.67 20.17
C HIS A 394 -30.31 -0.65 18.67
N ASP A 395 -29.72 0.29 17.91
CA ASP A 395 -29.93 0.35 16.46
C ASP A 395 -29.23 -0.79 15.72
N ILE A 396 -27.99 -1.12 16.11
CA ILE A 396 -27.24 -2.24 15.52
C ILE A 396 -27.90 -3.58 15.87
N MET A 397 -28.47 -3.71 17.07
CA MET A 397 -29.30 -4.85 17.48
C MET A 397 -30.58 -4.91 16.66
N ASN A 398 -31.28 -3.80 16.43
CA ASN A 398 -32.47 -3.79 15.58
C ASN A 398 -32.13 -4.21 14.13
N ILE A 399 -30.97 -3.77 13.63
CA ILE A 399 -30.38 -4.14 12.34
C ILE A 399 -30.05 -5.64 12.27
N LEU A 400 -29.37 -6.18 13.28
CA LEU A 400 -28.98 -7.58 13.34
C LEU A 400 -30.18 -8.49 13.63
N GLN A 401 -31.14 -8.03 14.45
CA GLN A 401 -32.43 -8.69 14.67
C GLN A 401 -33.24 -8.74 13.39
N ARG A 402 -33.24 -7.70 12.54
CA ARG A 402 -33.84 -7.75 11.19
C ARG A 402 -33.19 -8.81 10.29
N LEU A 403 -31.85 -8.93 10.36
CA LEU A 403 -31.09 -9.97 9.66
C LEU A 403 -31.54 -11.39 10.06
N VAL A 404 -32.05 -11.54 11.28
CA VAL A 404 -32.43 -12.83 11.88
C VAL A 404 -33.94 -13.10 11.91
N SER A 405 -34.78 -12.07 12.03
CA SER A 405 -36.25 -12.20 12.17
C SER A 405 -36.94 -12.58 10.85
N ASP A 406 -36.31 -12.29 9.71
CA ASP A 406 -36.79 -12.71 8.39
C ASP A 406 -36.16 -14.06 7.93
N MET A 407 -35.41 -14.76 8.78
CA MET A 407 -34.95 -16.11 8.47
C MET A 407 -36.12 -17.09 8.59
N PRO A 408 -36.27 -18.08 7.68
CA PRO A 408 -37.10 -19.25 7.94
C PRO A 408 -36.39 -20.15 8.95
N LEU A 409 -36.20 -19.64 10.16
CA LEU A 409 -35.82 -20.40 11.34
C LEU A 409 -37.08 -20.55 12.17
N ARG A 410 -37.35 -21.77 12.63
CA ARG A 410 -38.33 -21.98 13.70
C ARG A 410 -37.94 -21.05 14.85
N ALA A 411 -38.85 -20.16 15.23
CA ALA A 411 -38.66 -19.11 16.24
C ALA A 411 -37.98 -19.63 17.53
N ASP A 412 -38.16 -20.91 17.82
CA ASP A 412 -37.62 -21.68 18.95
C ASP A 412 -36.08 -21.63 19.09
N ALA A 413 -35.32 -21.47 17.99
CA ALA A 413 -33.86 -21.48 18.03
C ALA A 413 -33.23 -20.15 18.51
N LEU A 414 -33.93 -19.02 18.34
CA LEU A 414 -33.43 -17.71 18.75
C LEU A 414 -33.70 -17.39 20.22
N THR A 415 -34.86 -17.79 20.71
CA THR A 415 -35.27 -17.53 22.10
C THR A 415 -34.36 -18.27 23.08
N THR A 416 -33.98 -19.50 22.74
CA THR A 416 -33.11 -20.35 23.58
C THR A 416 -31.66 -19.84 23.66
N ALA A 417 -31.21 -19.02 22.70
CA ALA A 417 -29.85 -18.48 22.66
C ALA A 417 -29.74 -17.03 23.16
N ILE A 418 -30.86 -16.32 23.28
CA ILE A 418 -30.94 -14.97 23.87
C ILE A 418 -31.14 -15.05 25.40
N ASP A 419 -31.69 -16.18 25.89
CA ASP A 419 -31.95 -16.42 27.32
C ASP A 419 -30.86 -17.23 28.06
N ALA A 420 -29.72 -17.53 27.40
CA ALA A 420 -28.56 -18.23 27.95
C ALA A 420 -27.32 -17.31 27.94
#